data_AF-A0A1J3DHI1-F1
#
_entry.id   AF-A0A1J3DHI1-F1
#
_cell.length_a   1.000
_cell.length_b   1.000
_cell.length_c   1.000
_cell.angle_alpha   90.00
_cell.angle_beta   90.00
_cell.angle_gamma   90.00
#
_symmetry.space_group_name_H-M   'P 1'
#
loop_
_entity.id
_entity.type
_entity.pdbx_description
1 polymer ?
#
loop_
_entity_poly.entity_id
_entity_poly.type
_entity_poly.pdbx_seq_one_letter_code
_entity_poly.pdbx_strand_id
1 'polypeptide(L)'
;QNTNKRETQKEHFAKESKKMTDSQILRYSPIVKASYWFPDGESPFIGDSNACPPQSSAVLIDSTLFTHLFCAFADLDPHTHKVVVSSEHDYIFSTFTYTVKQKNSQVQTLLSIGGKNADKSAFAAMASYQTSRKAFIDSSIEIARKGGFHGLDLAWEYPSNNVEMTNFGKLVQEWREAIKKESDLTDRLPL
;
A
#
# COMPACT_ATOMS: atom_id res chain seq x y z
N GLN A 1 10.49 26.27 24.93
CA GLN A 1 9.49 26.33 23.83
C GLN A 1 9.13 24.95 23.23
N ASN A 2 9.91 23.87 23.42
CA ASN A 2 9.60 22.54 22.87
C ASN A 2 8.67 21.64 23.72
N THR A 3 8.41 21.99 24.98
CA THR A 3 7.56 21.22 25.90
C THR A 3 6.07 21.40 25.59
N ASN A 4 5.62 22.63 25.36
CA ASN A 4 4.21 22.93 25.03
C ASN A 4 3.71 22.25 23.74
N LYS A 5 4.57 22.06 22.72
CA LYS A 5 4.20 21.37 21.47
C LYS A 5 4.00 19.86 21.66
N ARG A 6 4.75 19.23 22.57
CA ARG A 6 4.61 17.79 22.84
C ARG A 6 3.38 17.50 23.71
N GLU A 7 3.05 18.40 24.64
CA GLU A 7 1.84 18.28 25.46
C GLU A 7 0.58 18.47 24.62
N THR A 8 0.56 19.47 23.72
CA THR A 8 -0.58 19.65 22.80
C THR A 8 -0.76 18.48 21.83
N GLN A 9 0.32 17.87 21.34
CA GLN A 9 0.22 16.65 20.53
C GLN A 9 -0.31 15.45 21.34
N LYS A 10 0.16 15.26 22.57
CA LYS A 10 -0.32 14.19 23.46
C LYS A 10 -1.80 14.36 23.82
N GLU A 11 -2.24 15.58 24.09
CA GLU A 11 -3.64 15.88 24.40
C GLU A 11 -4.56 15.73 23.19
N HIS A 12 -4.08 16.08 22.00
CA HIS A 12 -4.79 15.85 20.75
C HIS A 12 -4.96 14.36 20.47
N PHE A 13 -3.87 13.59 20.61
CA PHE A 13 -3.87 12.14 20.44
C PHE A 13 -4.77 11.43 21.47
N ALA A 14 -4.77 11.90 22.73
CA ALA A 14 -5.65 11.37 23.79
C ALA A 14 -7.13 11.70 23.57
N LYS A 15 -7.44 12.82 22.91
CA LYS A 15 -8.82 13.17 22.52
C LYS A 15 -9.29 12.36 21.31
N GLU A 16 -8.43 12.10 20.33
CA GLU A 16 -8.75 11.25 19.19
C GLU A 16 -8.87 9.77 19.57
N SER A 17 -7.99 9.26 20.46
CA SER A 17 -8.05 7.86 20.92
C SER A 17 -9.35 7.54 21.65
N LYS A 18 -10.02 8.54 22.23
CA LYS A 18 -11.32 8.38 22.92
C LYS A 18 -12.51 8.22 21.98
N LYS A 19 -12.33 8.46 20.67
CA LYS A 19 -13.35 8.27 19.62
C LYS A 19 -13.02 7.12 18.67
N MET A 20 -11.84 6.53 18.78
CA MET A 20 -11.38 5.49 17.87
C MET A 20 -11.84 4.11 18.32
N THR A 21 -12.29 3.27 17.39
CA THR A 21 -12.47 1.84 17.63
C THR A 21 -11.12 1.16 17.81
N ASP A 22 -11.06 -0.02 18.44
CA ASP A 22 -9.80 -0.76 18.62
C ASP A 22 -9.07 -1.00 17.28
N SER A 23 -9.83 -1.23 16.19
CA SER A 23 -9.28 -1.34 14.85
C SER A 23 -8.64 -0.05 14.33
N GLN A 24 -9.14 1.12 14.75
CA GLN A 24 -8.58 2.42 14.41
C GLN A 24 -7.32 2.67 15.24
N ILE A 25 -7.35 2.42 16.55
CA ILE A 25 -6.18 2.58 17.45
C ILE A 25 -4.99 1.74 16.99
N LEU A 26 -5.23 0.50 16.54
CA LEU A 26 -4.17 -0.41 16.10
C LEU A 26 -3.53 0.00 14.77
N ARG A 27 -4.25 0.72 13.89
CA ARG A 27 -3.65 1.31 12.68
C ARG A 27 -2.72 2.48 12.97
N TYR A 28 -2.90 3.16 14.10
CA TYR A 28 -2.10 4.31 14.51
C TYR A 28 -0.88 3.95 15.38
N SER A 29 -0.44 2.69 15.38
CA SER A 29 0.80 2.31 16.08
C SER A 29 1.95 3.21 15.61
N PRO A 30 2.62 3.96 16.51
CA PRO A 30 3.64 4.93 16.13
C PRO A 30 4.96 4.28 15.68
N ILE A 31 5.06 2.95 15.72
CA ILE A 31 6.29 2.21 15.46
C ILE A 31 6.12 1.41 14.17
N VAL A 32 7.03 1.64 13.21
CA VAL A 32 7.13 0.88 11.97
C VAL A 32 8.29 -0.11 12.08
N LYS A 33 7.96 -1.39 12.32
CA LYS A 33 8.80 -2.56 12.03
C LYS A 33 8.28 -3.19 10.76
N ALA A 34 9.08 -3.22 9.69
CA ALA A 34 8.58 -3.66 8.40
C ALA A 34 9.58 -4.45 7.57
N SER A 35 9.04 -5.20 6.62
CA SER A 35 9.79 -5.88 5.57
C SER A 35 8.99 -5.85 4.27
N TYR A 36 9.71 -5.92 3.15
CA TYR A 36 9.15 -6.23 1.85
C TYR A 36 9.04 -7.74 1.66
N TRP A 37 8.05 -8.15 0.88
CA TRP A 37 7.89 -9.49 0.35
C TRP A 37 7.48 -9.39 -1.12
N PHE A 38 8.04 -10.25 -1.97
CA PHE A 38 7.79 -10.29 -3.40
C PHE A 38 7.49 -11.74 -3.84
N PRO A 39 6.52 -11.97 -4.73
CA PRO A 39 6.18 -13.31 -5.20
C PRO A 39 7.05 -13.82 -6.35
N ASP A 40 8.03 -13.04 -6.83
CA ASP A 40 8.85 -13.42 -7.97
C ASP A 40 9.49 -14.81 -7.78
N GLY A 41 9.20 -15.73 -8.70
CA GLY A 41 9.65 -17.12 -8.65
C GLY A 41 8.64 -18.09 -8.01
N GLU A 42 7.47 -17.61 -7.58
CA GLU A 42 6.39 -18.45 -7.05
C GLU A 42 5.40 -18.89 -8.13
N SER A 43 4.98 -20.15 -8.04
CA SER A 43 3.70 -20.61 -8.60
C SER A 43 2.65 -20.49 -7.49
N PRO A 44 1.38 -20.15 -7.79
CA PRO A 44 0.31 -20.17 -6.79
C PRO A 44 0.10 -21.56 -6.15
N PHE A 45 0.73 -22.61 -6.69
CA PHE A 45 0.74 -23.96 -6.13
C PHE A 45 2.09 -24.27 -5.47
N ILE A 46 2.19 -24.02 -4.16
CA ILE A 46 3.23 -24.63 -3.34
C ILE A 46 2.74 -26.02 -2.89
N GLY A 47 3.11 -27.08 -3.63
CA GLY A 47 2.78 -28.47 -3.30
C GLY A 47 1.84 -29.16 -4.31
N ASP A 48 1.54 -30.44 -4.04
CA ASP A 48 0.68 -31.32 -4.85
C ASP A 48 -0.64 -30.64 -5.25
N SER A 49 -0.94 -30.64 -6.56
CA SER A 49 -2.15 -30.11 -7.18
C SER A 49 -3.47 -30.68 -6.66
N ASN A 50 -3.43 -31.72 -5.82
CA ASN A 50 -4.61 -32.40 -5.27
C ASN A 50 -4.98 -32.00 -3.82
N ALA A 51 -4.26 -31.08 -3.17
CA ALA A 51 -4.55 -30.68 -1.79
C ALA A 51 -4.62 -29.15 -1.59
N CYS A 52 -5.74 -28.70 -1.00
CA CYS A 52 -5.98 -27.35 -0.49
C CYS A 52 -6.08 -26.22 -1.55
N PRO A 53 -6.73 -25.09 -1.21
CA PRO A 53 -6.66 -23.90 -2.07
C PRO A 53 -5.20 -23.49 -2.30
N PRO A 54 -4.88 -22.86 -3.45
CA PRO A 54 -3.52 -22.42 -3.77
C PRO A 54 -2.88 -21.64 -2.60
N GLN A 55 -1.59 -21.84 -2.35
CA GLN A 55 -0.86 -21.19 -1.25
C GLN A 55 0.40 -20.53 -1.80
N SER A 56 0.65 -19.29 -1.39
CA SER A 56 1.89 -18.56 -1.66
C SER A 56 2.88 -18.70 -0.50
N SER A 57 4.15 -18.33 -0.73
CA SER A 57 5.17 -18.39 0.34
C SER A 57 4.89 -17.39 1.48
N ALA A 58 3.94 -16.46 1.29
CA ALA A 58 3.49 -15.55 2.33
C ALA A 58 3.03 -16.28 3.60
N VAL A 59 2.58 -17.53 3.50
CA VAL A 59 2.24 -18.39 4.66
C VAL A 59 3.44 -18.66 5.57
N LEU A 60 4.66 -18.61 5.04
CA LEU A 60 5.89 -18.85 5.78
C LEU A 60 6.37 -17.62 6.56
N ILE A 61 5.89 -16.42 6.22
CA ILE A 61 6.26 -15.18 6.91
C ILE A 61 5.86 -15.25 8.38
N ASP A 62 6.79 -14.99 9.30
CA ASP A 62 6.46 -14.75 10.72
C ASP A 62 6.06 -13.29 10.91
N SER A 63 4.76 -13.01 10.72
CA SER A 63 4.24 -11.64 10.79
C SER A 63 4.21 -11.06 12.21
N THR A 64 4.50 -11.85 13.26
CA THR A 64 4.56 -11.37 14.65
C THR A 64 5.75 -10.44 14.91
N LEU A 65 6.78 -10.53 14.08
CA LEU A 65 7.98 -9.69 14.14
C LEU A 65 7.76 -8.29 13.56
N PHE A 66 6.65 -8.10 12.82
CA PHE A 66 6.40 -6.91 12.04
C PHE A 66 5.11 -6.19 12.46
N THR A 67 5.10 -4.89 12.22
CA THR A 67 3.90 -4.05 12.32
C THR A 67 3.31 -3.76 10.94
N HIS A 68 4.16 -3.71 9.91
CA HIS A 68 3.79 -3.42 8.53
C HIS A 68 4.50 -4.40 7.59
N LEU A 69 3.81 -4.89 6.57
CA LEU A 69 4.38 -5.72 5.51
C LEU A 69 4.04 -5.14 4.16
N PHE A 70 5.03 -5.03 3.28
CA PHE A 70 4.88 -4.48 1.93
C PHE A 70 4.82 -5.63 0.92
N CYS A 71 3.70 -5.75 0.19
CA CYS A 71 3.53 -6.71 -0.89
C CYS A 71 3.94 -6.03 -2.21
N ALA A 72 5.02 -6.53 -2.81
CA ALA A 72 5.71 -5.89 -3.90
C ALA A 72 5.82 -6.82 -5.13
N PHE A 73 5.67 -6.36 -6.37
CA PHE A 73 5.19 -5.04 -6.80
C PHE A 73 3.94 -5.19 -7.68
N ALA A 74 3.02 -4.23 -7.54
CA ALA A 74 2.10 -3.92 -8.62
C ALA A 74 2.81 -3.04 -9.67
N ASP A 75 2.38 -3.15 -10.91
CA ASP A 75 2.99 -2.49 -12.05
C ASP A 75 2.21 -1.24 -12.47
N LEU A 76 2.85 -0.41 -13.29
CA LEU A 76 2.24 0.71 -14.00
C LEU A 76 2.11 0.36 -15.47
N ASP A 77 0.89 0.34 -15.99
CA ASP A 77 0.66 0.24 -17.44
C ASP A 77 1.03 1.59 -18.10
N PRO A 78 2.04 1.62 -19.01
CA PRO A 78 2.50 2.84 -19.63
C PRO A 78 1.49 3.49 -20.59
N HIS A 79 0.49 2.74 -21.06
CA HIS A 79 -0.51 3.24 -22.01
C HIS A 79 -1.74 3.81 -21.31
N THR A 80 -2.23 3.11 -20.29
CA THR A 80 -3.43 3.53 -19.55
C THR A 80 -3.12 4.36 -18.32
N HIS A 81 -1.85 4.39 -17.88
CA HIS A 81 -1.39 5.00 -16.64
C HIS A 81 -2.05 4.44 -15.38
N LYS A 82 -2.62 3.24 -15.46
CA LYS A 82 -3.24 2.56 -14.34
C LYS A 82 -2.24 1.67 -13.61
N VAL A 83 -2.44 1.53 -12.32
CA VAL A 83 -1.83 0.45 -11.55
C VAL A 83 -2.48 -0.86 -11.97
N VAL A 84 -1.67 -1.90 -12.16
CA VAL A 84 -2.12 -3.24 -12.55
C VAL A 84 -1.38 -4.31 -11.74
N VAL A 85 -2.02 -5.46 -11.58
CA VAL A 85 -1.39 -6.68 -11.06
C VAL A 85 -1.57 -7.74 -12.15
N SER A 86 -0.51 -8.46 -12.49
CA SER A 86 -0.56 -9.49 -13.53
C SER A 86 -1.51 -10.63 -13.14
N SER A 87 -2.02 -11.37 -14.14
CA SER A 87 -2.90 -12.53 -13.89
C SER A 87 -2.24 -13.59 -13.03
N GLU A 88 -0.93 -13.76 -13.15
CA GLU A 88 -0.14 -14.72 -12.37
C GLU A 88 -0.10 -14.31 -10.88
N HIS A 89 -0.16 -13.01 -10.59
CA HIS A 89 -0.05 -12.46 -9.25
C HIS A 89 -1.41 -12.09 -8.61
N ASP A 90 -2.53 -12.08 -9.34
CA ASP A 90 -3.85 -11.64 -8.83
C ASP A 90 -4.30 -12.45 -7.58
N TYR A 91 -4.18 -13.78 -7.62
CA TYR A 91 -4.51 -14.62 -6.45
C TYR A 91 -3.60 -14.31 -5.25
N ILE A 92 -2.31 -14.17 -5.51
CA ILE A 92 -1.29 -13.97 -4.49
C ILE A 92 -1.49 -12.63 -3.78
N PHE A 93 -1.69 -11.55 -4.55
CA PHE A 93 -1.90 -10.21 -4.01
C PHE A 93 -3.26 -10.10 -3.31
N SER A 94 -4.31 -10.72 -3.85
CA SER A 94 -5.64 -10.67 -3.22
C SER A 94 -5.73 -11.44 -1.90
N THR A 95 -4.87 -12.44 -1.69
CA THR A 95 -4.86 -13.25 -0.45
C THR A 95 -3.77 -12.85 0.54
N PHE A 96 -2.75 -12.10 0.13
CA PHE A 96 -1.59 -11.72 0.97
C PHE A 96 -1.99 -11.22 2.36
N THR A 97 -2.89 -10.23 2.43
CA THR A 97 -3.31 -9.64 3.70
C THR A 97 -3.99 -10.64 4.62
N TYR A 98 -4.88 -11.48 4.07
CA TYR A 98 -5.55 -12.52 4.84
C TYR A 98 -4.55 -13.53 5.39
N THR A 99 -3.58 -13.94 4.57
CA THR A 99 -2.56 -14.93 4.91
C THR A 99 -1.66 -14.47 6.04
N VAL A 100 -1.07 -13.27 5.94
CA VAL A 100 -0.15 -12.78 6.98
C VAL A 100 -0.87 -12.45 8.29
N LYS A 101 -2.16 -12.12 8.23
CA LYS A 101 -2.99 -11.87 9.41
C LYS A 101 -3.32 -13.13 10.22
N GLN A 102 -3.15 -14.33 9.65
CA GLN A 102 -3.35 -15.57 10.39
C GLN A 102 -2.39 -15.71 11.59
N LYS A 103 -1.15 -15.20 11.46
CA LYS A 103 -0.15 -15.22 12.54
C LYS A 103 -0.13 -13.94 13.38
N ASN A 104 -0.49 -12.80 12.78
CA ASN A 104 -0.57 -11.52 13.48
C ASN A 104 -1.78 -10.72 12.98
N SER A 105 -2.89 -10.77 13.71
CA SER A 105 -4.13 -10.08 13.33
C SER A 105 -4.00 -8.54 13.29
N GLN A 106 -2.95 -7.99 13.89
CA GLN A 106 -2.67 -6.56 13.98
C GLN A 106 -1.69 -6.05 12.93
N VAL A 107 -1.08 -6.93 12.12
CA VAL A 107 -0.17 -6.49 11.05
C VAL A 107 -0.94 -5.69 10.01
N GLN A 108 -0.35 -4.57 9.59
CA GLN A 108 -0.84 -3.76 8.47
C GLN A 108 -0.11 -4.17 7.19
N THR A 109 -0.80 -4.10 6.07
CA THR A 109 -0.24 -4.48 4.77
C THR A 109 -0.32 -3.32 3.80
N LEU A 110 0.74 -3.10 3.03
CA LEU A 110 0.77 -2.07 1.99
C LEU A 110 1.00 -2.71 0.63
N LEU A 111 0.30 -2.20 -0.38
CA LEU A 111 0.56 -2.53 -1.78
C LEU A 111 1.67 -1.63 -2.31
N SER A 112 2.81 -2.21 -2.67
CA SER A 112 3.93 -1.48 -3.26
C SER A 112 3.82 -1.45 -4.77
N ILE A 113 4.03 -0.28 -5.38
CA ILE A 113 3.88 -0.04 -6.81
C ILE A 113 5.22 0.41 -7.41
N GLY A 114 5.68 -0.25 -8.47
CA GLY A 114 6.92 0.08 -9.17
C GLY A 114 8.11 -0.81 -8.76
N GLY A 115 9.12 -0.22 -8.14
CA GLY A 115 10.37 -0.89 -7.76
C GLY A 115 11.50 -0.69 -8.76
N LYS A 116 12.68 -1.21 -8.42
CA LYS A 116 13.94 -1.01 -9.16
C LYS A 116 13.86 -1.31 -10.66
N ASN A 117 13.09 -2.33 -11.05
CA ASN A 117 13.01 -2.80 -12.43
C ASN A 117 11.89 -2.13 -13.24
N ALA A 118 11.13 -1.21 -12.65
CA ALA A 118 10.00 -0.56 -13.32
C ALA A 118 10.45 0.50 -14.36
N ASP A 119 9.59 0.74 -15.35
CA ASP A 119 9.83 1.76 -16.38
C ASP A 119 9.70 3.18 -15.81
N LYS A 120 10.84 3.81 -15.55
CA LYS A 120 10.93 5.17 -15.00
C LYS A 120 10.30 6.22 -15.92
N SER A 121 10.36 6.01 -17.24
CA SER A 121 9.77 6.94 -18.21
C SER A 121 8.25 6.88 -18.19
N ALA A 122 7.66 5.71 -17.94
CA ALA A 122 6.23 5.54 -17.73
C ALA A 122 5.74 6.28 -16.48
N PHE A 123 6.49 6.22 -15.37
CA PHE A 123 6.18 7.00 -14.17
C PHE A 123 6.27 8.52 -14.41
N ALA A 124 7.31 8.97 -15.11
CA ALA A 124 7.43 10.39 -15.48
C ALA A 124 6.26 10.86 -16.35
N ALA A 125 5.85 10.07 -17.35
CA ALA A 125 4.70 10.34 -18.19
C ALA A 125 3.40 10.38 -17.38
N MET A 126 3.17 9.38 -16.52
CA MET A 126 1.98 9.32 -15.65
C MET A 126 1.91 10.54 -14.72
N ALA A 127 3.02 10.94 -14.11
CA ALA A 127 3.05 12.08 -13.20
C ALA A 127 2.83 13.43 -13.91
N SER A 128 3.08 13.53 -15.21
CA SER A 128 3.12 14.80 -15.94
C SER A 128 1.76 15.49 -16.14
N TYR A 129 0.68 14.73 -16.30
CA TYR A 129 -0.67 15.26 -16.51
C TYR A 129 -1.63 14.90 -15.38
N GLN A 130 -2.58 15.79 -15.09
CA GLN A 130 -3.58 15.53 -14.04
C GLN A 130 -4.46 14.32 -14.37
N THR A 131 -4.82 14.13 -15.64
CA THR A 131 -5.64 13.00 -16.08
C THR A 131 -4.93 11.66 -15.90
N SER A 132 -3.63 11.58 -16.23
CA SER A 132 -2.83 10.37 -16.03
C SER A 132 -2.56 10.10 -14.55
N ARG A 133 -2.29 11.13 -13.74
CA ARG A 133 -2.21 11.00 -12.27
C ARG A 133 -3.52 10.48 -11.69
N LYS A 134 -4.66 10.99 -12.14
CA LYS A 134 -5.97 10.52 -11.72
C LYS A 134 -6.18 9.04 -12.04
N ALA A 135 -5.82 8.59 -13.24
CA ALA A 135 -5.93 7.18 -13.63
C ALA A 135 -5.09 6.27 -12.70
N PHE A 136 -3.85 6.68 -12.40
CA PHE A 136 -2.99 5.99 -11.45
C PHE A 136 -3.60 5.94 -10.04
N ILE A 137 -4.00 7.09 -9.52
CA ILE A 137 -4.57 7.23 -8.17
C ILE A 137 -5.82 6.36 -8.01
N ASP A 138 -6.80 6.50 -8.92
CA ASP A 138 -8.07 5.79 -8.80
C ASP A 138 -7.86 4.27 -8.86
N SER A 139 -7.05 3.78 -9.81
CA SER A 139 -6.75 2.34 -9.95
C SER A 139 -5.93 1.79 -8.78
N SER A 140 -4.99 2.55 -8.23
CA SER A 140 -4.21 2.15 -7.05
C SER A 140 -5.10 1.92 -5.82
N ILE A 141 -6.06 2.83 -5.58
CA ILE A 141 -7.02 2.73 -4.48
C ILE A 141 -7.92 1.52 -4.69
N GLU A 142 -8.45 1.33 -5.90
CA GLU A 142 -9.30 0.20 -6.26
C GLU A 142 -8.61 -1.15 -5.99
N ILE A 143 -7.38 -1.33 -6.47
CA ILE A 143 -6.62 -2.57 -6.28
C ILE A 143 -6.29 -2.78 -4.79
N ALA A 144 -5.84 -1.74 -4.09
CA ALA A 144 -5.55 -1.84 -2.66
C ALA A 144 -6.79 -2.26 -1.87
N ARG A 145 -7.96 -1.68 -2.17
CA ARG A 145 -9.23 -2.06 -1.52
C ARG A 145 -9.65 -3.49 -1.88
N LYS A 146 -9.54 -3.91 -3.14
CA LYS A 146 -9.87 -5.27 -3.62
C LYS A 146 -8.99 -6.32 -2.93
N GLY A 147 -7.70 -6.05 -2.77
CA GLY A 147 -6.74 -6.94 -2.08
C GLY A 147 -6.73 -6.83 -0.55
N GLY A 148 -7.64 -6.03 0.03
CA GLY A 148 -7.74 -5.86 1.48
C GLY A 148 -6.56 -5.13 2.13
N PHE A 149 -5.73 -4.44 1.35
CA PHE A 149 -4.57 -3.70 1.84
C PHE A 149 -4.97 -2.55 2.76
N HIS A 150 -4.06 -2.23 3.69
CA HIS A 150 -4.21 -1.17 4.66
C HIS A 150 -3.66 0.16 4.15
N GLY A 151 -2.73 0.12 3.19
CA GLY A 151 -2.20 1.31 2.52
C GLY A 151 -1.49 1.05 1.21
N LEU A 152 -0.87 2.10 0.69
CA LEU A 152 -0.19 2.16 -0.60
C LEU A 152 1.25 2.64 -0.42
N ASP A 153 2.17 2.08 -1.18
CA ASP A 153 3.59 2.39 -1.19
C ASP A 153 4.06 2.65 -2.63
N LEU A 154 4.75 3.75 -2.87
CA LEU A 154 5.21 4.14 -4.21
C LEU A 154 6.73 4.06 -4.29
N ALA A 155 7.20 3.06 -5.03
CA ALA A 155 8.61 2.81 -5.29
C ALA A 155 9.01 3.31 -6.69
N TRP A 156 8.80 4.60 -6.98
CA TRP A 156 9.36 5.22 -8.18
C TRP A 156 10.84 5.54 -7.95
N GLU A 157 11.73 4.76 -8.59
CA GLU A 157 13.18 4.81 -8.39
C GLU A 157 13.95 5.26 -9.64
N TYR A 158 14.07 6.55 -9.95
CA TYR A 158 13.66 7.73 -9.20
C TYR A 158 13.24 8.82 -10.20
N PRO A 159 12.49 9.85 -9.76
CA PRO A 159 12.35 11.09 -10.52
C PRO A 159 13.74 11.66 -10.86
N SER A 160 14.01 11.92 -12.14
CA SER A 160 15.35 12.18 -12.66
C SER A 160 15.74 13.66 -12.69
N ASN A 161 14.77 14.57 -12.57
CA ASN A 161 14.98 16.01 -12.72
C ASN A 161 13.92 16.82 -11.94
N ASN A 162 14.10 18.16 -11.90
CA ASN A 162 13.22 19.06 -11.16
C ASN A 162 11.76 19.05 -11.64
N VAL A 163 11.52 18.80 -12.94
CA VAL A 163 10.17 18.73 -13.50
C VAL A 163 9.47 17.47 -12.98
N GLU A 164 10.15 16.33 -13.03
CA GLU A 164 9.63 15.06 -12.50
C GLU A 164 9.40 15.14 -10.99
N MET A 165 10.32 15.75 -10.22
CA MET A 165 10.13 15.97 -8.78
C MET A 165 8.95 16.90 -8.46
N THR A 166 8.75 17.96 -9.26
CA THR A 166 7.58 18.84 -9.12
C THR A 166 6.28 18.07 -9.38
N ASN A 167 6.27 17.23 -10.40
CA ASN A 167 5.11 16.41 -10.77
C ASN A 167 4.87 15.28 -9.76
N PHE A 168 5.91 14.69 -9.18
CA PHE A 168 5.81 13.79 -8.04
C PHE A 168 5.13 14.46 -6.83
N GLY A 169 5.48 15.72 -6.53
CA GLY A 169 4.81 16.49 -5.48
C GLY A 169 3.30 16.65 -5.74
N LYS A 170 2.91 16.97 -6.98
CA LYS A 170 1.49 17.04 -7.38
C LYS A 170 0.79 15.69 -7.23
N LEU A 171 1.45 14.60 -7.65
CA LEU A 171 0.93 13.24 -7.51
C LEU A 171 0.64 12.90 -6.06
N VAL A 172 1.60 13.07 -5.14
CA VAL A 172 1.40 12.75 -3.72
C VAL A 172 0.31 13.60 -3.09
N GLN A 173 0.21 14.88 -3.47
CA GLN A 173 -0.87 15.76 -3.00
C GLN A 173 -2.24 15.26 -3.45
N GLU A 174 -2.43 15.06 -4.75
CA GLU A 174 -3.70 14.60 -5.32
C GLU A 174 -4.08 13.20 -4.80
N TRP A 175 -3.09 12.34 -4.59
CA TRP A 175 -3.30 11.01 -4.05
C TRP A 175 -3.80 11.04 -2.61
N ARG A 176 -3.21 11.90 -1.75
CA ARG A 176 -3.69 12.12 -0.39
C ARG A 176 -5.12 12.64 -0.36
N GLU A 177 -5.46 13.60 -1.23
CA GLU A 177 -6.81 14.15 -1.34
C GLU A 177 -7.83 13.07 -1.76
N ALA A 178 -7.47 12.24 -2.74
CA ALA A 178 -8.31 11.14 -3.21
C ALA A 178 -8.52 10.06 -2.14
N ILE A 179 -7.48 9.66 -1.40
CA ILE A 179 -7.59 8.71 -0.30
C ILE A 179 -8.51 9.25 0.81
N LYS A 180 -8.37 10.52 1.17
CA LYS A 180 -9.27 11.15 2.15
C LYS A 180 -10.71 11.13 1.65
N LYS A 181 -10.92 11.50 0.38
CA LYS A 181 -12.25 11.51 -0.24
C LYS A 181 -12.89 10.11 -0.27
N GLU A 182 -12.12 9.08 -0.62
CA GLU A 182 -12.62 7.70 -0.62
C GLU A 182 -12.96 7.22 0.79
N SER A 183 -12.15 7.58 1.80
CA SER A 183 -12.43 7.30 3.20
C SER A 183 -13.74 7.96 3.65
N ASP A 184 -13.90 9.26 3.38
CA ASP A 184 -15.11 10.02 3.71
C ASP A 184 -16.37 9.44 3.02
N LEU A 185 -16.24 8.92 1.79
CA LEU A 185 -17.37 8.36 1.02
C LEU A 185 -17.76 6.94 1.42
N THR A 186 -16.80 6.14 1.89
CA THR A 186 -17.01 4.71 2.17
C THR A 186 -17.13 4.39 3.65
N ASP A 187 -16.91 5.38 4.52
CA ASP A 187 -16.78 5.23 5.98
C ASP A 187 -15.72 4.20 6.38
N ARG A 188 -14.73 3.99 5.50
CA ARG A 188 -13.54 3.15 5.77
C ARG A 188 -12.42 4.04 6.25
N LEU A 189 -11.51 3.48 7.05
CA LEU A 189 -10.26 4.15 7.36
C LEU A 189 -9.47 4.48 6.09
N PRO A 190 -8.77 5.63 6.03
CA PRO A 190 -7.86 5.95 4.93
C PRO A 190 -6.87 4.81 4.67
N LEU A 191 -6.56 4.61 3.39
CA LEU A 191 -5.37 3.88 2.97
C LEU A 191 -4.08 4.62 3.42
#